data_AF-A0A358SMH9-F1
#
_entry.id   AF-A0A358SMH9-F1
#
_cell.length_a   1.000
_cell.length_b   1.000
_cell.length_c   1.000
_cell.angle_alpha   90.00
_cell.angle_beta   90.00
_cell.angle_gamma   90.00
#
_symmetry.space_group_name_H-M   'P 1'
#
loop_
_entity.id
_entity.type
_entity.pdbx_description
1 polymer ?
#
loop_
_entity_poly.entity_id
_entity_poly.type
_entity_poly.pdbx_seq_one_letter_code
_entity_poly.pdbx_strand_id
1 'polypeptide(L)' 'MSLTHSPEMHKNLIARIPSVTGRELREWFSRLESGPAFLRCAERAHWLADEHGLSHGYASAIVHEYELQRRSRLNSA' A
#
# COMPACT_ATOMS: atom_id res chain seq x y z
N MET A 1 21.88 -1.93 -13.85
CA MET A 1 20.88 -3.00 -14.01
C MET A 1 19.65 -2.62 -13.21
N SER A 2 18.73 -1.91 -13.85
CA SER A 2 17.47 -1.49 -13.24
C SER A 2 16.58 -2.72 -13.15
N LEU A 3 16.40 -3.27 -11.95
CA LEU A 3 15.33 -4.20 -11.67
C LEU A 3 14.03 -3.42 -11.89
N THR A 4 13.55 -3.41 -13.14
CA THR A 4 12.22 -2.93 -13.48
C THR A 4 11.28 -3.79 -12.67
N HIS A 5 10.80 -3.22 -11.57
CA HIS A 5 9.87 -3.82 -10.65
C HIS A 5 8.64 -4.17 -11.48
N SER A 6 8.57 -5.41 -11.99
CA SER A 6 7.56 -5.76 -12.98
C SER A 6 6.20 -5.43 -12.40
N PRO A 7 5.36 -4.62 -13.08
CA PRO A 7 4.03 -4.26 -12.59
C PRO A 7 3.19 -5.51 -12.30
N GLU A 8 3.53 -6.63 -12.94
CA GLU A 8 2.97 -7.96 -12.70
C GLU A 8 3.26 -8.52 -11.31
N MET A 9 4.47 -8.34 -10.77
CA MET A 9 4.82 -8.74 -9.40
C MET A 9 4.04 -7.92 -8.38
N HIS A 10 3.95 -6.61 -8.62
CA HIS A 10 3.19 -5.71 -7.77
C HIS A 10 1.69 -6.07 -7.76
N LYS A 11 1.10 -6.29 -8.95
CA LYS A 11 -0.29 -6.73 -9.08
C LYS A 11 -0.54 -8.07 -8.37
N ASN A 12 0.36 -9.04 -8.51
CA ASN A 12 0.23 -10.32 -7.83
C ASN A 12 0.33 -10.19 -6.31
N LEU A 13 1.20 -9.31 -5.80
CA LEU A 13 1.28 -9.00 -4.37
C LEU A 13 -0.05 -8.44 -3.88
N ILE A 14 -0.57 -7.41 -4.55
CA ILE A 14 -1.81 -6.73 -4.18
C ILE A 14 -3.03 -7.65 -4.27
N ALA A 15 -3.12 -8.48 -5.31
CA ALA A 15 -4.18 -9.47 -5.45
C ALA A 15 -4.18 -10.50 -4.31
N ARG A 16 -3.04 -10.75 -3.67
CA ARG A 16 -2.90 -11.69 -2.55
C ARG A 16 -3.16 -11.07 -1.19
N ILE A 17 -3.16 -9.74 -1.06
CA ILE A 17 -3.42 -9.05 0.19
C ILE A 17 -4.75 -9.46 0.83
N PRO A 18 -5.91 -9.48 0.14
CA PRO A 18 -7.16 -9.94 0.76
C PRO A 18 -7.08 -11.36 1.30
N SER A 19 -6.41 -12.26 0.59
CA SER A 19 -6.25 -13.66 1.02
C SER A 19 -5.28 -13.83 2.19
N VAL A 20 -4.19 -13.04 2.24
CA VAL A 20 -3.15 -13.14 3.28
C VAL A 20 -3.55 -12.40 4.55
N THR A 21 -4.18 -11.24 4.38
CA THR A 21 -4.45 -10.29 5.46
C THR A 21 -5.90 -10.34 5.95
N GLY A 22 -6.77 -11.04 5.21
CA GLY A 22 -8.21 -11.14 5.47
C GLY A 22 -8.98 -9.84 5.20
N ARG A 23 -8.33 -8.81 4.65
CA ARG A 23 -8.93 -7.49 4.39
C ARG A 23 -8.61 -7.03 2.98
N GLU A 24 -9.59 -6.43 2.32
CA GLU A 24 -9.42 -5.91 0.97
C GLU A 24 -8.53 -4.67 0.94
N LEU A 25 -7.94 -4.39 -0.23
CA LEU A 25 -7.09 -3.21 -0.43
C LEU A 25 -7.79 -1.90 -0.06
N ARG A 26 -9.11 -1.82 -0.30
CA ARG A 26 -9.92 -0.66 0.04
C ARG A 26 -10.04 -0.43 1.55
N GLU A 27 -10.14 -1.50 2.33
CA GLU A 27 -10.13 -1.43 3.79
C GLU A 27 -8.78 -0.89 4.29
N TRP A 28 -7.68 -1.33 3.66
CA TRP A 28 -6.35 -0.82 3.95
C TRP A 28 -6.21 0.67 3.66
N PHE A 29 -6.79 1.15 2.56
CA PHE A 29 -6.84 2.58 2.27
C PHE A 29 -7.62 3.36 3.33
N SER A 30 -8.79 2.87 3.74
CA SER A 30 -9.57 3.51 4.80
C SER A 30 -8.84 3.49 6.16
N ARG A 31 -8.09 2.43 6.46
CA ARG A 31 -7.19 2.37 7.63
C ARG A 31 -6.08 3.42 7.56
N LEU A 32 -5.47 3.61 6.39
CA LEU A 32 -4.46 4.63 6.17
C LEU A 32 -5.02 6.06 6.27
N GLU A 33 -6.28 6.26 5.89
CA GLU A 33 -6.99 7.54 6.04
C GLU A 33 -7.42 7.81 7.48
N SER A 34 -7.82 6.78 8.22
CA SER A 34 -8.17 6.89 9.64
C SER A 34 -6.95 6.94 10.57
N GLY A 35 -5.81 6.45 10.11
CA GLY A 35 -4.54 6.44 10.85
C GLY A 35 -3.76 7.75 10.73
N PRO A 36 -2.56 7.80 11.33
CA PRO A 36 -1.73 8.99 11.28
C PRO A 36 -1.32 9.34 9.84
N ALA A 37 -1.45 10.61 9.48
CA ALA A 37 -0.99 11.12 8.19
C ALA A 37 0.55 11.26 8.21
N PHE A 38 1.25 10.15 7.96
CA PHE A 38 2.70 10.18 7.80
C PHE A 38 3.10 10.85 6.49
N LEU A 39 4.11 11.71 6.55
CA LEU A 39 4.71 12.38 5.38
C LEU A 39 5.49 11.40 4.48
N ARG A 40 5.97 10.28 5.05
CA ARG A 40 6.79 9.29 4.35
C ARG A 40 6.02 7.98 4.12
N CYS A 41 6.07 7.46 2.90
CA CYS A 41 5.46 6.17 2.56
C CYS A 41 6.03 5.01 3.38
N ALA A 42 7.34 5.05 3.66
CA ALA A 42 8.03 4.01 4.44
C ALA A 42 7.52 3.95 5.89
N GLU A 43 7.33 5.10 6.54
CA GLU A 43 6.77 5.18 7.91
C GLU A 43 5.35 4.63 7.94
N ARG A 44 4.53 5.02 6.95
CA ARG A 44 3.16 4.54 6.81
C ARG A 44 3.10 3.03 6.63
N ALA A 45 3.99 2.47 5.83
CA ALA A 45 4.12 1.03 5.63
C ALA A 45 4.61 0.32 6.90
N HIS A 46 5.52 0.94 7.65
CA HIS A 46 6.01 0.38 8.92
C HIS A 46 4.89 0.33 9.97
N TRP A 47 4.13 1.41 10.13
CA TRP A 47 3.00 1.45 11.04
C TRP A 47 1.92 0.42 10.69
N LEU A 48 1.59 0.28 9.41
CA LEU A 48 0.62 -0.71 8.93
C LEU A 48 1.12 -2.14 9.18
N ALA A 49 2.42 -2.37 8.96
CA ALA A 49 3.06 -3.64 9.22
C ALA A 49 3.07 -4.00 10.71
N ASP A 50 3.35 -3.03 11.58
CA ASP A 50 3.40 -3.21 13.03
C ASP A 50 2.00 -3.41 13.64
N GLU A 51 1.01 -2.58 13.26
CA GLU A 51 -0.37 -2.68 13.79
C GLU A 51 -1.04 -3.99 13.40
N HIS A 52 -0.84 -4.43 12.15
CA HIS A 52 -1.58 -5.55 11.58
C HIS A 52 -0.73 -6.80 11.31
N GLY A 53 0.55 -6.80 11.68
CA GLY A 53 1.46 -7.92 11.48
C GLY A 53 1.73 -8.23 10.00
N LEU A 54 1.72 -7.22 9.12
CA LEU A 54 1.95 -7.40 7.68
C LEU A 54 3.44 -7.44 7.35
N SER A 55 3.83 -8.22 6.35
CA SER A 55 5.18 -8.11 5.81
C SER A 55 5.40 -6.74 5.16
N HIS A 56 6.60 -6.18 5.33
CA HIS A 56 6.98 -4.88 4.79
C HIS A 56 6.74 -4.75 3.28
N GLY A 57 6.87 -5.85 2.52
CA GLY A 57 6.56 -5.88 1.08
C GLY A 57 5.07 -5.62 0.78
N TYR A 58 4.15 -6.21 1.54
CA TYR A 58 2.71 -5.96 1.38
C TYR A 58 2.34 -4.54 1.82
N ALA A 59 2.86 -4.10 2.96
CA ALA A 59 2.58 -2.76 3.46
C ALA A 59 3.10 -1.66 2.50
N SER A 60 4.30 -1.85 1.95
CA SER A 60 4.87 -0.93 0.95
C SER A 60 4.03 -0.91 -0.33
N ALA A 61 3.56 -2.07 -0.81
CA ALA A 61 2.70 -2.15 -1.99
C ALA A 61 1.38 -1.38 -1.81
N ILE A 62 0.70 -1.56 -0.68
CA ILE A 62 -0.55 -0.84 -0.35
C ILE A 62 -0.31 0.67 -0.36
N VAL A 63 0.70 1.15 0.37
CA VAL A 63 0.97 2.59 0.49
C VAL A 63 1.36 3.20 -0.85
N HIS A 64 2.12 2.47 -1.66
CA HIS A 64 2.48 2.90 -3.01
C HIS A 64 1.25 3.08 -3.91
N GLU A 65 0.34 2.11 -3.91
CA GLU A 65 -0.90 2.16 -4.69
C GLU A 65 -1.82 3.29 -4.20
N TYR A 66 -1.91 3.51 -2.89
CA TYR A 66 -2.66 4.62 -2.29
C TYR A 66 -2.14 5.97 -2.77
N GLU A 67 -0.82 6.17 -2.72
CA GLU A 67 -0.17 7.39 -3.18
C GLU A 67 -0.35 7.60 -4.69
N LEU A 68 -0.24 6.54 -5.49
CA LEU A 68 -0.48 6.60 -6.92
C LEU A 68 -1.91 7.05 -7.22
N GLN A 69 -2.89 6.43 -6.57
CA GLN A 69 -4.31 6.76 -6.73
C GLN A 69 -4.61 8.19 -6.24
N ARG A 70 -3.98 8.62 -5.14
CA ARG A 70 -4.08 9.99 -4.61
C ARG A 70 -3.52 11.02 -5.59
N ARG A 71 -2.34 10.75 -6.18
CA ARG A 71 -1.73 11.60 -7.20
C ARG A 71 -2.56 11.65 -8.48
N SER A 72 -3.09 10.52 -8.94
CA SER A 72 -3.99 10.50 -10.10
C SER A 72 -5.24 11.34 -9.88
N ARG A 73 -5.81 11.32 -8.67
CA ARG A 73 -6.95 12.20 -8.33
C ARG A 73 -6.57 13.68 -8.35
N LEU A 74 -5.40 14.04 -7.81
CA LEU A 74 -4.91 15.43 -7.78
C LEU A 74 -4.55 15.96 -9.17
N ASN A 75 -4.05 15.12 -10.06
CA ASN A 75 -3.67 15.49 -11.43
C ASN A 75 -4.89 15.62 -12.38
N SER A 76 -6.10 15.34 -11.90
CA SER A 76 -7.35 15.42 -12.67
C SER A 76 -8.19 16.67 -12.34
N ALA A 77 -7.63 17.61 -11.57
CA ALA A 77 -8.29 18.82 -11.08
C ALA A 77 -7.70 20.08 -11.72
#